data_AF-A0A3Q0J623-F1
#
_entry.id   AF-A0A3Q0J623-F1
#
_cell.length_a   1.000
_cell.length_b   1.000
_cell.length_c   1.000
_cell.angle_alpha   90.00
_cell.angle_beta   90.00
_cell.angle_gamma   90.00
#
_symmetry.space_group_name_H-M   'P 1'
#
loop_
_entity.id
_entity.type
_entity.pdbx_description
1 polymer ?
#
loop_
_entity_poly.entity_id
_entity_poly.type
_entity_poly.pdbx_seq_one_letter_code
_entity_poly.pdbx_strand_id
1 'polypeptide(L)'
;MYEEDQETKTMSDREMMVYMYKRLKTLDEFENKMEKMMKSLNEHKQRIETLEVELVQKTEENEMLKQTVEDLTSTVDELSQRSRSQNILISGIPQERKEDVYKIIEYVGNQMDITDPMADVQLAHRMGSSQTAPIVVRLLNTRTRAKWIKAFKGKKLWQKKIYVNEHLTKKNQELFKRTKEMAKEANFKFVWLSDNRILMRKNEQSQVSVIGGWQPWFRK
;
A
#
# COMPACT_ATOMS: atom_id res chain seq x y z
N MET A 1 -48.23 -48.48 6.54
CA MET A 1 -49.16 -48.81 7.64
C MET A 1 -49.97 -47.54 7.87
N TYR A 2 -51.12 -47.42 7.23
CA TYR A 2 -52.00 -46.28 7.45
C TYR A 2 -52.77 -46.59 8.73
N GLU A 3 -52.52 -45.85 9.80
CA GLU A 3 -53.40 -45.86 10.96
C GLU A 3 -54.73 -45.25 10.51
N GLU A 4 -55.73 -46.10 10.26
CA GLU A 4 -57.10 -45.63 10.10
C GLU A 4 -57.55 -45.01 11.42
N ASP A 5 -57.85 -43.71 11.35
CA ASP A 5 -58.32 -42.91 12.46
C ASP A 5 -59.57 -43.56 13.08
N GLN A 6 -59.48 -44.02 14.33
CA GLN A 6 -60.51 -44.86 14.96
C GLN A 6 -61.88 -44.15 15.05
N GLU A 7 -61.90 -42.82 14.95
CA GLU A 7 -63.12 -42.00 14.89
C GLU A 7 -63.98 -42.24 13.64
N THR A 8 -63.40 -42.74 12.53
CA THR A 8 -64.13 -42.91 11.25
C THR A 8 -64.95 -44.18 11.16
N LYS A 9 -64.69 -45.18 12.03
CA LYS A 9 -65.32 -46.51 11.99
C LYS A 9 -66.71 -46.56 12.64
N THR A 10 -67.08 -45.55 13.42
CA THR A 10 -68.35 -45.50 14.18
C THR A 10 -69.33 -44.44 13.67
N MET A 11 -68.98 -43.71 12.61
CA MET A 11 -69.79 -42.64 12.03
C MET A 11 -70.97 -43.18 11.20
N SER A 12 -72.11 -42.50 11.27
CA SER A 12 -73.21 -42.66 10.30
C SER A 12 -72.77 -42.20 8.91
N ASP A 13 -73.34 -42.76 7.84
CA ASP A 13 -73.12 -42.32 6.44
C ASP A 13 -73.23 -40.80 6.27
N ARG A 14 -74.17 -40.16 6.98
CA ARG A 14 -74.33 -38.69 6.94
C ARG A 14 -73.17 -37.96 7.59
N GLU A 15 -72.66 -38.46 8.72
CA GLU A 15 -71.51 -37.88 9.43
C GLU A 15 -70.22 -38.08 8.62
N MET A 16 -70.09 -39.26 7.99
CA MET A 16 -68.98 -39.56 7.08
C MET A 16 -68.98 -38.61 5.87
N MET A 17 -70.13 -38.35 5.25
CA MET A 17 -70.24 -37.39 4.14
C MET A 17 -69.86 -35.96 4.56
N VAL A 18 -70.26 -35.51 5.76
CA VAL A 18 -69.87 -34.20 6.28
C VAL A 18 -68.37 -34.13 6.57
N TYR A 19 -67.79 -35.19 7.12
CA TYR A 19 -66.34 -35.29 7.37
C TYR A 19 -65.55 -35.25 6.06
N MET A 20 -65.97 -36.03 5.06
CA MET A 20 -65.35 -36.05 3.72
C MET A 20 -65.44 -34.69 3.05
N TYR A 21 -66.59 -34.01 3.12
CA TYR A 21 -66.76 -32.67 2.58
C TYR A 21 -65.83 -31.64 3.26
N LYS A 22 -65.68 -31.69 4.58
CA LYS A 22 -64.72 -30.85 5.31
C LYS A 22 -63.28 -31.12 4.87
N ARG A 23 -62.90 -32.40 4.72
CA ARG A 23 -61.55 -32.78 4.25
C ARG A 23 -61.29 -32.31 2.82
N LEU A 24 -62.25 -32.44 1.91
CA LEU A 24 -62.16 -31.92 0.54
C LEU A 24 -61.91 -30.40 0.55
N LYS A 25 -62.66 -29.63 1.35
CA LYS A 25 -62.43 -28.20 1.48
C LYS A 25 -61.03 -27.85 2.00
N THR A 26 -60.51 -28.60 2.98
CA THR A 26 -59.14 -28.38 3.47
C THR A 26 -58.07 -28.74 2.43
N LEU A 27 -58.34 -29.70 1.54
CA LEU A 27 -57.45 -30.04 0.43
C LEU A 27 -57.41 -28.90 -0.60
N ASP A 28 -58.55 -28.31 -0.96
CA ASP A 28 -58.58 -27.13 -1.86
C ASP A 28 -57.77 -25.95 -1.27
N GLU A 29 -57.91 -25.69 0.03
CA GLU A 29 -57.13 -24.65 0.71
C GLU A 29 -55.62 -24.96 0.73
N PHE A 30 -55.26 -26.24 0.83
CA PHE A 30 -53.88 -26.70 0.77
C PHE A 30 -53.30 -26.56 -0.66
N GLU A 31 -54.05 -26.93 -1.69
CA GLU A 31 -53.65 -26.76 -3.10
C GLU A 31 -53.37 -25.28 -3.42
N ASN A 32 -54.26 -24.39 -3.00
CA ASN A 32 -54.07 -22.94 -3.17
C ASN A 32 -52.80 -22.42 -2.45
N LYS A 33 -52.47 -22.96 -1.27
CA LYS A 33 -51.23 -22.62 -0.56
C LYS A 33 -50.01 -23.18 -1.27
N MET A 34 -50.08 -24.40 -1.80
CA MET A 34 -48.99 -25.00 -2.59
C MET A 34 -48.70 -24.20 -3.86
N GLU A 35 -49.73 -23.75 -4.58
CA GLU A 35 -49.55 -22.94 -5.79
C GLU A 35 -48.83 -21.61 -5.49
N LYS A 36 -49.25 -20.92 -4.42
CA LYS A 36 -48.57 -19.69 -3.96
C LYS A 36 -47.12 -19.96 -3.56
N MET A 37 -46.86 -21.09 -2.91
CA MET A 37 -45.51 -21.48 -2.50
C MET A 37 -44.62 -21.79 -3.71
N MET A 38 -45.13 -22.51 -4.71
CA MET A 38 -44.41 -22.78 -5.95
C MET A 38 -44.07 -21.50 -6.72
N LYS A 39 -45.02 -20.55 -6.78
CA LYS A 39 -44.78 -19.25 -7.40
C LYS A 39 -43.67 -18.49 -6.68
N SER A 40 -43.75 -18.39 -5.35
CA SER A 40 -42.72 -17.74 -4.54
C SER A 40 -41.35 -18.41 -4.70
N LEU A 41 -41.31 -19.74 -4.75
CA LEU A 41 -40.08 -20.50 -4.93
C LEU A 41 -39.43 -20.21 -6.30
N ASN A 42 -40.24 -20.07 -7.36
CA ASN A 42 -39.74 -19.70 -8.68
C ASN A 42 -39.20 -18.25 -8.72
N GLU A 43 -39.89 -17.30 -8.08
CA GLU A 43 -39.42 -15.92 -7.94
C GLU A 43 -38.10 -15.84 -7.17
N HIS A 44 -37.97 -16.60 -6.08
CA HIS A 44 -36.73 -16.69 -5.31
C HIS A 44 -35.59 -17.32 -6.13
N LYS A 45 -35.88 -18.37 -6.92
CA LYS A 45 -34.90 -18.99 -7.80
C LYS A 45 -34.34 -17.98 -8.82
N GLN A 46 -35.21 -17.23 -9.49
CA GLN A 46 -34.80 -16.18 -10.44
C GLN A 46 -33.97 -15.08 -9.77
N ARG A 47 -34.33 -14.70 -8.55
CA ARG A 47 -33.56 -13.71 -7.78
C ARG A 47 -32.17 -14.22 -7.40
N ILE A 48 -32.05 -15.49 -7.02
CA ILE A 48 -30.74 -16.11 -6.73
C ILE A 48 -29.87 -16.10 -7.98
N GLU A 49 -30.39 -16.55 -9.12
CA GLU A 49 -29.65 -16.56 -10.40
C GLU A 49 -29.17 -15.15 -10.77
N THR A 50 -30.01 -14.13 -10.58
CA THR A 50 -29.64 -12.73 -10.83
C THR A 50 -28.53 -12.24 -9.89
N LEU A 51 -28.66 -12.54 -8.58
CA LEU A 51 -27.67 -12.14 -7.58
C LEU A 51 -26.33 -12.86 -7.79
N GLU A 52 -26.32 -14.11 -8.25
CA GLU A 52 -25.10 -14.84 -8.58
C GLU A 52 -24.34 -14.15 -9.71
N VAL A 53 -25.04 -13.70 -10.76
CA VAL A 53 -24.43 -12.96 -11.88
C VAL A 53 -23.88 -11.61 -11.41
N GLU A 54 -24.66 -10.85 -10.64
CA GLU A 54 -24.22 -9.56 -10.09
C GLU A 54 -23.01 -9.71 -9.17
N LEU A 55 -22.97 -10.78 -8.35
CA LEU A 55 -21.86 -11.07 -7.46
C LEU A 55 -20.57 -11.30 -8.25
N VAL A 56 -20.61 -12.11 -9.30
CA VAL A 56 -19.44 -12.37 -10.17
C VAL A 56 -18.94 -11.07 -10.80
N GLN A 57 -19.84 -10.28 -11.38
CA GLN A 57 -19.47 -8.98 -11.98
C GLN A 57 -18.84 -8.03 -10.96
N LYS A 58 -19.41 -7.96 -9.75
CA LYS A 58 -18.87 -7.11 -8.67
C LYS A 58 -17.53 -7.62 -8.15
N THR A 59 -17.29 -8.92 -8.14
CA THR A 59 -15.98 -9.47 -7.78
C THR A 59 -14.92 -9.12 -8.81
N GLU A 60 -15.21 -9.26 -10.10
CA GLU A 60 -14.31 -8.88 -11.19
C GLU A 60 -13.99 -7.37 -11.17
N GLU A 61 -15.02 -6.53 -11.01
CA GLU A 61 -14.84 -5.08 -10.88
C GLU A 61 -13.96 -4.72 -9.67
N ASN A 62 -14.13 -5.39 -8.53
CA ASN A 62 -13.33 -5.16 -7.33
C ASN A 62 -11.86 -5.52 -7.55
N GLU A 63 -11.58 -6.62 -8.25
CA GLU A 63 -10.22 -7.01 -8.62
C GLU A 63 -9.56 -5.97 -9.55
N MET A 64 -10.28 -5.51 -10.58
CA MET A 64 -9.79 -4.45 -11.47
C MET A 64 -9.53 -3.14 -10.73
N LEU A 65 -10.42 -2.75 -9.81
CA LEU A 65 -10.25 -1.55 -8.99
C LEU A 65 -9.05 -1.68 -8.05
N LYS A 66 -8.83 -2.84 -7.42
CA LYS A 66 -7.65 -3.10 -6.59
C LYS A 66 -6.36 -2.96 -7.39
N GLN A 67 -6.30 -3.53 -8.60
CA GLN A 67 -5.14 -3.39 -9.48
C GLN A 67 -4.89 -1.91 -9.83
N THR A 68 -5.94 -1.18 -10.19
CA THR A 68 -5.85 0.25 -10.52
C THR A 68 -5.34 1.07 -9.33
N VAL A 69 -5.82 0.77 -8.12
CA VAL A 69 -5.35 1.43 -6.89
C VAL A 69 -3.88 1.14 -6.63
N GLU A 70 -3.42 -0.09 -6.86
CA GLU A 70 -2.01 -0.46 -6.73
C GLU A 70 -1.13 0.32 -7.73
N ASP A 71 -1.53 0.35 -9.01
CA ASP A 71 -0.80 1.04 -10.08
C ASP A 71 -0.71 2.55 -9.83
N LEU A 72 -1.82 3.16 -9.42
CA LEU A 72 -1.87 4.58 -9.06
C LEU A 72 -1.00 4.87 -7.83
N THR A 73 -1.07 4.01 -6.81
CA THR A 73 -0.24 4.16 -5.61
C THR A 73 1.25 4.06 -5.95
N SER A 74 1.63 3.16 -6.85
CA SER A 74 3.00 3.05 -7.35
C SER A 74 3.43 4.31 -8.08
N THR A 75 2.60 4.82 -9.00
CA THR A 75 2.86 6.05 -9.76
C THR A 75 3.03 7.27 -8.85
N VAL A 76 2.18 7.40 -7.83
CA VAL A 76 2.27 8.48 -6.84
C VAL A 76 3.57 8.41 -6.05
N ASP A 77 4.04 7.22 -5.65
CA ASP A 77 5.33 7.06 -4.98
C ASP A 77 6.51 7.40 -5.90
N GLU A 78 6.45 7.02 -7.18
CA GLU A 78 7.49 7.37 -8.17
C GLU A 78 7.59 8.88 -8.39
N LEU A 79 6.45 9.56 -8.59
CA LEU A 79 6.41 11.02 -8.73
C LEU A 79 6.90 11.71 -7.44
N SER A 80 6.50 11.17 -6.29
CA SER A 80 6.98 11.60 -4.98
C SER A 80 8.50 11.48 -4.86
N GLN A 81 9.09 10.36 -5.25
CA GLN A 81 10.54 10.19 -5.22
C GLN A 81 11.24 11.12 -6.22
N ARG A 82 10.66 11.33 -7.41
CA ARG A 82 11.19 12.24 -8.43
C ARG A 82 11.24 13.68 -7.94
N SER A 83 10.20 14.15 -7.24
CA SER A 83 10.15 15.51 -6.66
C SER A 83 11.23 15.75 -5.59
N ARG A 84 11.78 14.67 -5.00
CA ARG A 84 12.84 14.66 -3.99
C ARG A 84 14.22 14.39 -4.60
N SER A 85 14.33 14.18 -5.91
CA SER A 85 15.57 13.72 -6.56
C SER A 85 16.78 14.64 -6.42
N GLN A 86 16.53 15.92 -6.13
CA GLN A 86 17.53 16.96 -5.90
C GLN A 86 17.74 17.27 -4.41
N ASN A 87 16.98 16.62 -3.53
CA ASN A 87 16.99 16.92 -2.11
C ASN A 87 18.05 16.10 -1.38
N ILE A 88 18.66 16.71 -0.37
CA ILE A 88 19.41 16.03 0.68
C ILE A 88 18.73 16.21 2.03
N LEU A 89 19.03 15.31 2.96
CA LEU A 89 18.65 15.38 4.36
C LEU A 89 19.91 15.58 5.20
N ILE A 90 19.95 16.65 5.99
CA ILE A 90 20.96 16.88 7.01
C ILE A 90 20.33 16.52 8.36
N SER A 91 20.86 15.53 9.04
CA SER A 91 20.30 15.02 10.30
C SER A 91 21.32 14.98 11.44
N GLY A 92 20.81 14.95 12.68
CA GLY A 92 21.61 14.85 13.90
C GLY A 92 22.02 16.20 14.50
N ILE A 93 21.51 17.30 13.94
CA ILE A 93 21.64 18.65 14.49
C ILE A 93 20.37 18.97 15.29
N PRO A 94 20.46 19.17 16.62
CA PRO A 94 19.32 19.59 17.42
C PRO A 94 18.71 20.90 16.90
N GLN A 95 17.40 21.05 17.08
CA GLN A 95 16.67 22.25 16.71
C GLN A 95 16.80 23.30 17.81
N GLU A 96 17.14 24.52 17.45
CA GLU A 96 17.21 25.65 18.38
C GLU A 96 16.07 26.64 18.15
N ARG A 97 15.70 27.39 19.20
CA ARG A 97 14.71 28.47 19.07
C ARG A 97 15.28 29.57 18.17
N LYS A 98 14.53 29.96 17.15
CA LYS A 98 14.93 30.98 16.17
C LYS A 98 16.25 30.63 15.44
N GLU A 99 16.45 29.35 15.14
CA GLU A 99 17.58 28.93 14.32
C GLU A 99 17.47 29.44 12.88
N ASP A 100 18.64 29.62 12.25
CA ASP A 100 18.75 29.90 10.82
C ASP A 100 19.27 28.64 10.12
N VAL A 101 18.38 27.91 9.45
CA VAL A 101 18.73 26.67 8.74
C VAL A 101 19.78 26.90 7.67
N TYR A 102 19.86 28.09 7.08
CA TYR A 102 20.81 28.39 6.01
C TYR A 102 22.24 28.53 6.57
N LYS A 103 22.42 29.16 7.74
CA LYS A 103 23.72 29.18 8.42
C LYS A 103 24.21 27.78 8.81
N ILE A 104 23.29 26.90 9.21
CA ILE A 104 23.61 25.50 9.50
C ILE A 104 24.09 24.79 8.23
N ILE A 105 23.40 25.00 7.10
CA ILE A 105 23.76 24.40 5.81
C ILE A 105 25.11 24.93 5.32
N GLU A 106 25.36 26.24 5.45
CA GLU A 106 26.64 26.86 5.13
C GLU A 106 27.77 26.27 5.96
N TYR A 107 27.59 26.15 7.28
CA TYR A 107 28.54 25.49 8.17
C TYR A 107 28.83 24.05 7.71
N VAL A 108 27.78 23.25 7.48
CA VAL A 108 27.92 21.84 7.07
C VAL A 108 28.64 21.74 5.72
N GLY A 109 28.29 22.60 4.75
CA GLY A 109 28.93 22.67 3.44
C GLY A 109 30.41 23.02 3.54
N ASN A 110 30.76 24.00 4.36
CA ASN A 110 32.15 24.41 4.60
C ASN A 110 32.97 23.29 5.26
N GLN A 111 32.40 22.54 6.21
CA GLN A 111 33.07 21.36 6.80
C GLN A 111 33.25 20.22 5.78
N MET A 112 32.52 20.25 4.66
CA MET A 112 32.65 19.31 3.55
C MET A 112 33.54 19.84 2.40
N ASP A 113 34.23 20.97 2.60
CA ASP A 113 35.03 21.67 1.59
C ASP A 113 34.22 22.03 0.32
N ILE A 114 32.92 22.30 0.47
CA ILE A 114 32.10 22.80 -0.63
C ILE A 114 32.33 24.30 -0.76
N THR A 115 32.89 24.74 -1.87
CA THR A 115 33.03 26.17 -2.18
C THR A 115 31.65 26.77 -2.41
N ASP A 116 31.39 27.91 -1.75
CA ASP A 116 30.12 28.62 -1.77
C ASP A 116 28.90 27.69 -1.64
N PRO A 117 28.70 27.06 -0.46
CA PRO A 117 27.60 26.12 -0.25
C PRO A 117 26.22 26.72 -0.55
N MET A 118 26.07 28.03 -0.38
CA MET A 118 24.79 28.71 -0.54
C MET A 118 24.38 28.87 -2.00
N ALA A 119 25.33 28.98 -2.93
CA ALA A 119 25.04 28.95 -4.37
C ALA A 119 24.35 27.66 -4.83
N ASP A 120 24.52 26.55 -4.10
CA ASP A 120 23.91 25.26 -4.41
C ASP A 120 22.45 25.12 -3.94
N VAL A 121 22.00 25.98 -3.01
CA VAL A 121 20.75 25.81 -2.24
C VAL A 121 19.61 26.62 -2.87
N GLN A 122 18.49 25.95 -3.16
CA GLN A 122 17.25 26.62 -3.60
C GLN A 122 16.31 26.91 -2.43
N LEU A 123 16.13 25.94 -1.54
CA LEU A 123 15.20 26.02 -0.42
C LEU A 123 15.64 25.07 0.69
N ALA A 124 15.45 25.48 1.94
CA ALA A 124 15.67 24.61 3.09
C ALA A 124 14.64 24.83 4.19
N HIS A 125 14.31 23.75 4.91
CA HIS A 125 13.43 23.78 6.08
C HIS A 125 13.62 22.52 6.93
N ARG A 126 13.24 22.61 8.21
CA ARG A 126 13.12 21.43 9.08
C ARG A 126 11.93 20.56 8.65
N MET A 127 12.13 19.25 8.62
CA MET A 127 11.09 18.27 8.29
C MET A 127 10.64 17.55 9.56
N GLY A 128 9.50 18.01 10.10
CA GLY A 128 8.91 17.49 11.34
C GLY A 128 9.19 18.40 12.56
N SER A 129 8.67 17.98 13.72
CA SER A 129 8.70 18.74 14.97
C SER A 129 9.58 18.12 16.07
N SER A 130 10.30 17.04 15.75
CA SER A 130 11.24 16.42 16.68
C SER A 130 12.37 17.38 17.04
N GLN A 131 12.90 17.29 18.25
CA GLN A 131 14.07 18.04 18.71
C GLN A 131 15.29 17.84 17.79
N THR A 132 15.35 16.75 17.03
CA THR A 132 16.40 16.46 16.03
C THR A 132 15.84 16.29 14.62
N ALA A 133 14.71 16.96 14.33
CA ALA A 133 14.09 16.94 13.01
C ALA A 133 15.12 17.27 11.92
N PRO A 134 15.27 16.44 10.87
CA PRO A 134 16.26 16.68 9.83
C PRO A 134 15.94 17.95 9.06
N ILE A 135 16.97 18.60 8.53
CA ILE A 135 16.83 19.70 7.57
C ILE A 135 16.76 19.10 6.17
N VAL A 136 15.66 19.35 5.46
CA VAL A 136 15.55 19.08 4.02
C VAL A 136 16.15 20.25 3.28
N VAL A 137 17.08 19.97 2.38
CA VAL A 137 17.68 20.97 1.50
C VAL A 137 17.41 20.58 0.06
N ARG A 138 16.69 21.42 -0.68
CA ARG A 138 16.55 21.30 -2.13
C ARG A 138 17.73 22.01 -2.79
N LEU A 139 18.52 21.25 -3.55
CA LEU A 139 19.67 21.75 -4.28
C LEU A 139 19.30 22.08 -5.73
N LEU A 140 20.16 22.83 -6.42
CA LEU A 140 19.93 23.27 -7.80
C LEU A 140 19.57 22.12 -8.77
N ASN A 141 20.27 20.99 -8.65
CA ASN A 141 20.09 19.84 -9.53
C ASN A 141 20.66 18.56 -8.92
N THR A 142 20.44 17.43 -9.61
CA THR A 142 20.90 16.11 -9.16
C THR A 142 22.42 15.97 -9.14
N ARG A 143 23.16 16.73 -9.98
CA ARG A 143 24.63 16.75 -9.97
C ARG A 143 25.15 17.43 -8.72
N THR A 144 24.56 18.55 -8.33
CA THR A 144 24.85 19.25 -7.07
C THR A 144 24.55 18.34 -5.88
N ARG A 145 23.41 17.63 -5.88
CA ARG A 145 23.13 16.61 -4.86
C ARG A 145 24.20 15.52 -4.80
N ALA A 146 24.61 14.97 -5.94
CA ALA A 146 25.67 13.97 -5.99
C ALA A 146 27.02 14.52 -5.47
N LYS A 147 27.35 15.79 -5.76
CA LYS A 147 28.53 16.50 -5.22
C LYS A 147 28.49 16.51 -3.70
N TRP A 148 27.39 16.91 -3.08
CA TRP A 148 27.22 16.96 -1.62
C TRP A 148 27.34 15.58 -0.98
N ILE A 149 26.67 14.56 -1.53
CA ILE A 149 26.73 13.19 -1.01
C ILE A 149 28.15 12.60 -1.13
N LYS A 150 28.85 12.88 -2.23
CA LYS A 150 30.25 12.44 -2.43
C LYS A 150 31.19 13.14 -1.44
N ALA A 151 31.04 14.45 -1.25
CA ALA A 151 31.84 15.22 -0.30
C ALA A 151 31.67 14.69 1.13
N PHE A 152 30.43 14.41 1.55
CA PHE A 152 30.14 13.81 2.86
C PHE A 152 30.86 12.47 3.06
N LYS A 153 30.86 11.57 2.06
CA LYS A 153 31.57 10.26 2.16
C LYS A 153 33.07 10.41 2.40
N GLY A 154 33.68 11.51 1.95
CA GLY A 154 35.10 11.81 2.17
C GLY A 154 35.39 12.43 3.54
N LYS A 155 34.37 12.78 4.33
CA LYS A 155 34.51 13.51 5.60
C LYS A 155 33.91 12.70 6.76
N LYS A 156 34.52 12.82 7.94
CA LYS A 156 34.08 12.09 9.14
C LYS A 156 33.11 12.90 10.00
N LEU A 157 32.17 13.60 9.37
CA LEU A 157 31.15 14.42 10.07
C LEU A 157 30.25 13.60 11.00
N TRP A 158 30.11 12.29 10.74
CA TRP A 158 29.42 11.34 11.60
C TRP A 158 30.00 11.28 13.04
N GLN A 159 31.27 11.65 13.23
CA GLN A 159 31.88 11.75 14.58
C GLN A 159 31.23 12.86 15.41
N LYS A 160 30.75 13.92 14.74
CA LYS A 160 29.94 14.99 15.35
C LYS A 160 28.44 14.68 15.31
N LYS A 161 28.06 13.43 15.00
CA LYS A 161 26.68 12.97 14.78
C LYS A 161 25.93 13.73 13.67
N ILE A 162 26.65 14.36 12.73
CA ILE A 162 26.03 15.02 11.56
C ILE A 162 26.04 14.04 10.40
N TYR A 163 24.89 13.84 9.77
CA TYR A 163 24.75 12.95 8.61
C TYR A 163 24.11 13.69 7.43
N VAL A 164 24.63 13.43 6.23
CA VAL A 164 24.06 13.94 4.98
C VAL A 164 23.64 12.76 4.11
N ASN A 165 22.34 12.66 3.84
CA ASN A 165 21.74 11.53 3.13
C ASN A 165 20.89 12.00 1.95
N GLU A 166 20.59 11.09 1.02
CA GLU A 166 19.61 11.32 -0.03
C GLU A 166 18.19 11.29 0.56
N HIS A 167 17.26 12.08 0.01
CA HIS A 167 15.88 12.13 0.49
C HIS A 167 15.00 11.09 -0.22
N LEU A 168 14.74 9.98 0.45
CA LEU A 168 13.86 8.92 -0.02
C LEU A 168 12.41 9.08 0.49
N THR A 169 11.43 8.57 -0.27
CA THR A 169 10.05 8.38 0.22
C THR A 169 10.02 7.35 1.36
N LYS A 170 8.96 7.35 2.18
CA LYS A 170 8.82 6.39 3.29
C LYS A 170 8.92 4.94 2.79
N LYS A 171 8.26 4.63 1.67
CA LYS A 171 8.32 3.32 1.01
C LYS A 171 9.75 2.94 0.63
N ASN A 172 10.48 3.85 -0.01
CA ASN A 172 11.88 3.60 -0.40
C ASN A 172 12.85 3.54 0.79
N GLN A 173 12.61 4.29 1.86
CA GLN A 173 13.36 4.16 3.11
C GLN A 173 13.18 2.79 3.74
N GLU A 174 11.92 2.31 3.79
CA GLU A 174 11.60 0.98 4.31
C GLU A 174 12.19 -0.13 3.42
N LEU A 175 12.08 0.00 2.09
CA LEU A 175 12.71 -0.91 1.15
C LEU A 175 14.23 -0.96 1.35
N PHE A 176 14.88 0.19 1.53
CA PHE A 176 16.32 0.25 1.79
C PHE A 176 16.70 -0.43 3.10
N LYS A 177 15.91 -0.23 4.16
CA LYS A 177 16.11 -0.89 5.46
C LYS A 177 16.00 -2.41 5.33
N ARG A 178 14.90 -2.91 4.76
CA ARG A 178 14.68 -4.35 4.53
C ARG A 178 15.75 -4.96 3.64
N THR A 179 16.17 -4.22 2.60
CA THR A 179 17.25 -4.66 1.70
C THR A 179 18.55 -4.87 2.46
N LYS A 180 18.91 -3.97 3.39
CA LYS A 180 20.11 -4.16 4.23
C LYS A 180 20.02 -5.38 5.15
N GLU A 181 18.84 -5.61 5.73
CA GLU A 181 18.58 -6.76 6.62
C GLU A 181 18.74 -8.08 5.84
N MET A 182 18.04 -8.23 4.72
CA MET A 182 18.13 -9.42 3.87
C MET A 182 19.52 -9.61 3.25
N ALA A 183 20.17 -8.52 2.83
CA ALA A 183 21.53 -8.57 2.29
C ALA A 183 22.53 -9.12 3.32
N LYS A 184 22.37 -8.76 4.60
CA LYS A 184 23.20 -9.30 5.67
C LYS A 184 23.01 -10.81 5.83
N GLU A 185 21.77 -11.27 5.81
CA GLU A 185 21.44 -12.71 5.88
C GLU A 185 21.96 -13.48 4.67
N ALA A 186 21.90 -12.88 3.48
CA ALA A 186 22.39 -13.46 2.23
C ALA A 186 23.90 -13.25 1.97
N ASN A 187 24.66 -12.77 2.97
CA ASN A 187 26.10 -12.52 2.90
C ASN A 187 26.53 -11.56 1.76
N PHE A 188 25.74 -10.52 1.50
CA PHE A 188 26.14 -9.40 0.66
C PHE A 188 26.97 -8.41 1.48
N LYS A 189 28.18 -8.10 1.02
CA LYS A 189 29.08 -7.16 1.69
C LYS A 189 28.63 -5.71 1.58
N PHE A 190 27.94 -5.33 0.51
CA PHE A 190 27.68 -3.92 0.21
C PHE A 190 26.21 -3.67 -0.13
N VAL A 191 25.60 -2.69 0.55
CA VAL A 191 24.30 -2.11 0.22
C VAL A 191 24.37 -0.61 0.43
N TRP A 192 24.08 0.19 -0.60
CA TRP A 192 24.17 1.65 -0.54
C TRP A 192 23.15 2.33 -1.45
N LEU A 193 23.01 3.64 -1.26
CA LEU A 193 22.20 4.50 -2.13
C LEU A 193 23.08 5.24 -3.13
N SER A 194 22.60 5.36 -4.35
CA SER A 194 23.14 6.25 -5.38
C SER A 194 22.03 6.68 -6.33
N ASP A 195 21.84 8.00 -6.48
CA ASP A 195 20.81 8.57 -7.35
C ASP A 195 19.39 8.09 -7.03
N ASN A 196 19.08 8.02 -5.75
CA ASN A 196 17.85 7.50 -5.17
C ASN A 196 17.56 6.03 -5.52
N ARG A 197 18.55 5.30 -6.03
CA ARG A 197 18.46 3.86 -6.29
C ARG A 197 19.20 3.09 -5.20
N ILE A 198 18.60 1.97 -4.80
CA ILE A 198 19.20 1.04 -3.87
C ILE A 198 20.10 0.10 -4.68
N LEU A 199 21.38 0.08 -4.32
CA LEU A 199 22.39 -0.75 -4.96
C LEU A 199 22.89 -1.78 -3.96
N MET A 200 23.15 -2.99 -4.45
CA MET A 200 23.79 -4.04 -3.66
C MET A 200 24.87 -4.74 -4.47
N ARG A 201 25.88 -5.24 -3.76
CA ARG A 201 26.97 -6.03 -4.34
C ARG A 201 27.43 -7.08 -3.33
N LYS A 202 27.55 -8.33 -3.79
CA LYS A 202 27.88 -9.46 -2.91
C LYS A 202 29.30 -9.37 -2.37
N ASN A 203 30.28 -9.17 -3.24
CA ASN A 203 31.68 -8.97 -2.87
C ASN A 203 32.39 -8.03 -3.88
N GLU A 204 33.67 -7.78 -3.69
CA GLU A 204 34.46 -6.83 -4.47
C GLU A 204 34.51 -7.16 -5.98
N GLN A 205 34.37 -8.45 -6.32
CA GLN A 205 34.42 -8.99 -7.68
C GLN A 205 33.04 -9.16 -8.33
N SER A 206 31.96 -9.04 -7.55
CA SER A 206 30.60 -9.25 -8.04
C SER A 206 30.06 -8.02 -8.77
N GLN A 207 29.14 -8.23 -9.71
CA GLN A 207 28.40 -7.13 -10.33
C GLN A 207 27.48 -6.42 -9.32
N VAL A 208 27.18 -5.15 -9.61
CA VAL A 208 26.25 -4.34 -8.82
C VAL A 208 24.84 -4.58 -9.33
N SER A 209 23.94 -4.95 -8.43
CA SER A 209 22.51 -5.08 -8.70
C SER A 209 21.74 -3.88 -8.17
N VAL A 210 20.69 -3.47 -8.88
CA VAL A 210 19.76 -2.41 -8.48
C VAL A 210 18.50 -3.06 -7.90
N ILE A 211 18.03 -2.59 -6.74
CA ILE A 211 16.79 -3.04 -6.10
C ILE A 211 15.73 -1.95 -6.18
N GLY A 212 14.63 -2.26 -6.88
CA GLY A 212 13.45 -1.39 -7.00
C GLY A 212 13.66 -0.12 -7.84
N GLY A 213 12.57 0.32 -8.51
CA GLY A 213 12.33 1.69 -8.98
C GLY A 213 13.14 2.24 -10.17
N TRP A 214 12.44 2.45 -11.29
CA TRP A 214 12.73 3.28 -12.48
C TRP A 214 14.18 3.36 -13.02
N GLN A 215 14.40 2.76 -14.19
CA GLN A 215 15.56 3.05 -15.02
C GLN A 215 15.31 4.37 -15.78
N PRO A 216 16.21 5.36 -15.68
CA PRO A 216 16.20 6.46 -16.63
C PRO A 216 16.35 5.85 -18.03
N TRP A 217 15.48 6.25 -18.94
CA TRP A 217 15.58 5.96 -20.37
C TRP A 217 17.05 6.09 -20.79
N PHE A 218 17.57 5.05 -21.46
CA PHE A 218 18.96 4.87 -21.93
C PHE A 218 19.96 4.22 -20.94
N ARG A 219 19.96 2.89 -20.93
CA ARG A 219 21.20 2.12 -21.11
C ARG A 219 21.07 1.29 -22.38
N LYS A 220 21.59 1.83 -23.49
CA LYS A 220 22.19 1.00 -24.55
C LYS A 220 23.60 0.65 -24.10
#